data_AF-A0AA35MGD0-F1
#
_entry.id   AF-A0AA35MGD0-F1
#
_cell.length_a   1.000
_cell.length_b   1.000
_cell.length_c   1.000
_cell.angle_alpha   90.00
_cell.angle_beta   90.00
_cell.angle_gamma   90.00
#
_symmetry.space_group_name_H-M   'P 1'
#
loop_
_entity.id
_entity.type
_entity.pdbx_description
1 polymer ?
#
loop_
_entity_poly.entity_id
_entity_poly.type
_entity_poly.pdbx_seq_one_letter_code
_entity_poly.pdbx_strand_id
1 'polypeptide(L)'
;MTANANRMSTHTAGSGETEGRNGEQKKNLWTSMLESVASGKRLPEKNLLVLGGTPESQRDFLESLSSPESRRNLDRSKIPPVANNFALGYTYYDVLDADQDDTLARVSLYLLSQPSSEFSTLVAPLLTPESIPNTALVILLDWAEPHMWLRQIRRWISLFRIVLQKLGDKEHAEMEEQVEAWKQRGRSGGSTNLDGTPSAAGAAGEADTALPQGPGEWTDPLGLPLCVVCQNSQRMELLEKNQGWKEPDFDTVLQYLRTVLLRHGASLIYTSQNSVSQLPTLVHSTLGITSLLKRQPLKHNVIDRDKIVVPPNWDSWGKIRVLVAAFDVEAVSQAWFEDIEGRFGEEPLTLEILEENRKAQEETAEPLQTDSAIARYEDWCQEFDSGGLSVVEHAMNGGNNVNIHSDEPQVYLESQLKILEAFKAKTQPEKISNFDILLATGRVPEREAVSDHIGPVQFNVGGIQVDADDMLRRLKDRIDTDAPEADQDEESVESEPAQPNVTEKYDNEQLQSFFNGLINREKTASTRN
;
A
#
# COMPACT_ATOMS: atom_id res chain seq x y z
N MET A 1 0.06 -55.24 37.99
CA MET A 1 0.85 -54.00 37.81
C MET A 1 -0.10 -53.03 37.10
N THR A 2 -0.76 -52.10 37.80
CA THR A 2 -0.26 -50.75 38.21
C THR A 2 0.06 -49.86 36.99
N ALA A 3 -0.54 -48.68 36.80
CA ALA A 3 -1.51 -47.96 37.63
C ALA A 3 -2.46 -47.06 36.80
N ASN A 4 -3.63 -46.76 37.38
CA ASN A 4 -4.64 -45.86 36.84
C ASN A 4 -4.49 -44.47 37.48
N ALA A 5 -4.76 -43.38 36.75
CA ALA A 5 -4.66 -42.01 37.29
C ALA A 5 -5.77 -41.06 36.81
N ASN A 6 -7.04 -41.43 37.04
CA ASN A 6 -8.11 -40.43 37.10
C ASN A 6 -8.06 -39.74 38.47
N ARG A 7 -7.88 -38.42 38.50
CA ARG A 7 -8.08 -37.59 39.70
C ARG A 7 -9.03 -36.44 39.42
N MET A 8 -10.31 -36.69 39.67
CA MET A 8 -11.26 -35.60 39.97
C MET A 8 -10.82 -34.94 41.29
N SER A 9 -10.63 -33.61 41.29
CA SER A 9 -10.32 -32.87 42.52
C SER A 9 -11.62 -32.55 43.26
N THR A 10 -11.95 -33.36 44.27
CA THR A 10 -12.97 -33.01 45.27
C THR A 10 -12.42 -31.94 46.21
N HIS A 11 -12.75 -30.67 45.95
CA HIS A 11 -12.42 -29.59 46.88
C HIS A 11 -13.31 -29.63 48.12
N THR A 12 -12.75 -30.23 49.17
CA THR A 12 -12.89 -29.86 50.60
C THR A 12 -14.02 -28.88 50.94
N ALA A 13 -15.12 -29.41 51.47
CA ALA A 13 -15.99 -28.63 52.37
C ALA A 13 -15.22 -28.32 53.66
N GLY A 14 -15.19 -27.06 54.11
CA GLY A 14 -14.36 -26.70 55.27
C GLY A 14 -14.17 -25.22 55.61
N SER A 15 -15.22 -24.40 55.54
CA SER A 15 -15.20 -23.05 56.15
C SER A 15 -16.61 -22.68 56.59
N GLY A 16 -16.81 -22.52 57.90
CA GLY A 16 -18.13 -22.61 58.53
C GLY A 16 -19.07 -21.44 58.24
N GLU A 17 -20.33 -21.78 57.98
CA GLU A 17 -21.46 -20.85 58.02
C GLU A 17 -21.74 -20.45 59.48
N THR A 18 -21.31 -19.25 59.87
CA THR A 18 -21.83 -18.61 61.08
C THR A 18 -23.14 -17.90 60.72
N GLU A 19 -24.27 -18.49 61.08
CA GLU A 19 -25.58 -17.85 60.94
C GLU A 19 -25.59 -16.48 61.62
N GLY A 20 -25.67 -15.42 60.82
CA GLY A 20 -25.96 -14.08 61.31
C GLY A 20 -27.41 -14.03 61.81
N ARG A 21 -27.62 -13.54 63.03
CA ARG A 21 -28.94 -13.45 63.67
C ARG A 21 -29.76 -12.26 63.15
N ASN A 22 -29.94 -12.23 61.83
CA ASN A 22 -30.92 -11.52 61.00
C ASN A 22 -30.62 -11.93 59.55
N GLY A 23 -31.66 -12.27 58.76
CA GLY A 23 -31.55 -12.99 57.49
C GLY A 23 -30.99 -12.21 56.28
N GLU A 24 -29.95 -11.41 56.47
CA GLU A 24 -29.18 -10.83 55.37
C GLU A 24 -28.04 -11.77 54.98
N GLN A 25 -28.05 -12.23 53.73
CA GLN A 25 -26.94 -12.98 53.16
C GLN A 25 -25.70 -12.08 53.14
N LYS A 26 -24.70 -12.37 53.98
CA LYS A 26 -23.34 -11.85 53.79
C LYS A 26 -22.79 -12.42 52.49
N LYS A 27 -23.03 -11.70 51.37
CA LYS A 27 -22.26 -11.89 50.14
C LYS A 27 -20.78 -11.90 50.54
N ASN A 28 -20.07 -12.96 50.17
CA ASN A 28 -18.68 -13.13 50.58
C ASN A 28 -17.90 -11.89 50.14
N LEU A 29 -17.29 -11.17 51.10
CA LEU A 29 -16.56 -9.94 50.80
C LEU A 29 -15.46 -10.21 49.74
N TRP A 30 -14.88 -11.42 49.75
CA TRP A 30 -13.96 -11.91 48.74
C TRP A 30 -14.58 -12.11 47.35
N THR A 31 -15.83 -12.58 47.22
CA THR A 31 -16.47 -12.64 45.90
C THR A 31 -16.87 -11.26 45.43
N SER A 32 -17.36 -10.38 46.32
CA SER A 32 -17.63 -8.98 45.98
C SER A 32 -16.37 -8.21 45.59
N MET A 33 -15.23 -8.50 46.22
CA MET A 33 -13.95 -7.85 45.92
C MET A 33 -13.30 -8.43 44.65
N LEU A 34 -13.42 -9.75 44.41
CA LEU A 34 -13.03 -10.36 43.13
C LEU A 34 -13.92 -9.91 41.98
N GLU A 35 -15.23 -9.78 42.19
CA GLU A 35 -16.18 -9.22 41.22
C GLU A 35 -15.91 -7.72 41.00
N SER A 36 -15.55 -6.95 42.03
CA SER A 36 -15.13 -5.54 41.91
C SER A 36 -13.76 -5.35 41.24
N VAL A 37 -12.87 -6.35 41.28
CA VAL A 37 -11.57 -6.33 40.60
C VAL A 37 -11.67 -6.88 39.17
N ALA A 38 -12.52 -7.87 38.93
CA ALA A 38 -12.87 -8.35 37.60
C ALA A 38 -13.74 -7.35 36.81
N SER A 39 -14.57 -6.55 37.51
CA SER A 39 -15.22 -5.34 36.95
C SER A 39 -14.39 -4.08 37.09
N GLY A 40 -13.16 -4.16 37.60
CA GLY A 40 -12.21 -3.06 37.56
C GLY A 40 -11.92 -2.69 36.12
N LYS A 41 -12.31 -1.46 35.70
CA LYS A 41 -12.32 -0.92 34.33
C LYS A 41 -11.54 -1.78 33.30
N ARG A 42 -12.17 -2.83 32.75
CA ARG A 42 -11.65 -3.46 31.53
C ARG A 42 -11.75 -2.40 30.44
N LEU A 43 -10.60 -1.96 29.92
CA LEU A 43 -10.57 -0.94 28.88
C LEU A 43 -11.43 -1.40 27.70
N PRO A 44 -12.29 -0.55 27.13
CA PRO A 44 -13.05 -0.87 25.93
C PRO A 44 -12.10 -1.35 24.82
N GLU A 45 -12.28 -2.59 24.38
CA GLU A 45 -11.50 -3.19 23.31
C GLU A 45 -12.15 -2.86 21.97
N LYS A 46 -11.37 -2.28 21.05
CA LYS A 46 -11.78 -1.86 19.71
C LYS A 46 -10.82 -2.46 18.69
N ASN A 47 -11.32 -2.81 17.51
CA ASN A 47 -10.56 -3.51 16.48
C ASN A 47 -10.52 -2.73 15.16
N LEU A 48 -9.36 -2.70 14.53
CA LEU A 48 -9.19 -2.23 13.15
C LEU A 48 -8.65 -3.37 12.29
N LEU A 49 -9.33 -3.68 11.21
CA LEU A 49 -8.82 -4.54 10.14
C LEU A 49 -8.19 -3.62 9.09
N VAL A 50 -6.86 -3.52 9.06
CA VAL A 50 -6.11 -2.63 8.17
C VAL A 50 -5.66 -3.43 6.96
N LEU A 51 -6.15 -3.03 5.78
CA LEU A 51 -6.08 -3.74 4.53
C LEU A 51 -5.25 -2.93 3.52
N GLY A 52 -4.25 -3.55 2.90
CA GLY A 52 -3.37 -2.92 1.93
C GLY A 52 -2.20 -2.17 2.55
N GLY A 53 -1.55 -1.35 1.74
CA GLY A 53 -0.32 -0.64 2.09
C GLY A 53 0.92 -1.54 2.18
N THR A 54 2.08 -0.89 2.24
CA THR A 54 3.38 -1.53 2.52
C THR A 54 3.63 -1.59 4.02
N PRO A 55 4.62 -2.34 4.53
CA PRO A 55 5.02 -2.27 5.94
C PRO A 55 5.38 -0.85 6.41
N GLU A 56 5.88 -0.01 5.49
CA GLU A 56 6.19 1.40 5.73
C GLU A 56 4.92 2.25 5.77
N SER A 57 4.02 2.12 4.78
CA SER A 57 2.77 2.89 4.78
C SER A 57 1.84 2.50 5.94
N GLN A 58 1.86 1.23 6.37
CA GLN A 58 1.19 0.77 7.59
C GLN A 58 1.82 1.37 8.86
N ARG A 59 3.15 1.57 8.90
CA ARG A 59 3.82 2.30 9.98
C ARG A 59 3.37 3.77 10.02
N ASP A 60 3.38 4.45 8.87
CA ASP A 60 2.94 5.85 8.76
C ASP A 60 1.47 6.03 9.15
N PHE A 61 0.62 5.06 8.80
CA PHE A 61 -0.77 5.02 9.26
C PHE A 61 -0.85 4.92 10.79
N LEU A 62 -0.09 4.02 11.43
CA LEU A 62 -0.03 3.91 12.89
C LEU A 62 0.52 5.19 13.56
N GLU A 63 1.53 5.83 12.98
CA GLU A 63 2.09 7.08 13.51
C GLU A 63 1.14 8.28 13.38
N SER A 64 0.38 8.36 12.28
CA SER A 64 -0.61 9.40 12.05
C SER A 64 -1.91 9.20 12.85
N LEU A 65 -2.23 7.95 13.20
CA LEU A 65 -3.36 7.58 14.06
C LEU A 65 -3.07 7.76 15.56
N SER A 66 -1.82 7.52 16.00
CA SER A 66 -1.43 7.55 17.41
C SER A 66 -0.98 8.93 17.92
N SER A 67 -1.38 9.26 19.15
CA SER A 67 -0.94 10.46 19.88
C SER A 67 0.59 10.49 20.02
N PRO A 68 1.26 11.66 19.97
CA PRO A 68 2.71 11.76 20.12
C PRO A 68 3.27 11.16 21.42
N GLU A 69 2.45 11.00 22.47
CA GLU A 69 2.86 10.30 23.69
C GLU A 69 2.80 8.77 23.53
N SER A 70 1.75 8.23 22.89
CA SER A 70 1.62 6.80 22.58
C SER A 70 2.74 6.30 21.65
N ARG A 71 3.33 7.19 20.83
CA ARG A 71 4.50 6.88 19.99
C ARG A 71 5.71 6.38 20.80
N ARG A 72 5.90 6.82 22.05
CA ARG A 72 7.00 6.35 22.92
C ARG A 72 6.92 4.85 23.24
N ASN A 73 5.71 4.27 23.26
CA ASN A 73 5.54 2.83 23.42
C ASN A 73 5.76 2.09 22.08
N LEU A 74 5.31 2.68 20.97
CA LEU A 74 5.47 2.12 19.62
C LEU A 74 6.92 2.13 19.13
N ASP A 75 7.73 3.11 19.54
CA ASP A 75 9.17 3.23 19.21
C ASP A 75 10.01 2.01 19.62
N ARG A 76 9.51 1.20 20.55
CA ARG A 76 10.17 -0.06 20.96
C ARG A 76 10.05 -1.15 19.88
N SER A 77 9.11 -1.02 18.94
CA SER A 77 8.94 -1.82 17.73
C SER A 77 9.19 -0.97 16.48
N LYS A 78 10.42 -0.99 15.96
CA LYS A 78 10.81 -0.15 14.81
C LYS A 78 10.09 -0.49 13.49
N ILE A 79 9.49 -1.67 13.37
CA ILE A 79 8.76 -2.11 12.17
C ILE A 79 7.45 -2.74 12.67
N PRO A 80 6.27 -2.38 12.12
CA PRO A 80 5.04 -3.09 12.44
C PRO A 80 5.16 -4.56 12.01
N PRO A 81 4.60 -5.51 12.77
CA PRO A 81 4.70 -6.93 12.42
C PRO A 81 3.98 -7.20 11.11
N VAL A 82 4.74 -7.63 10.10
CA VAL A 82 4.24 -7.90 8.75
C VAL A 82 3.43 -9.20 8.74
N ALA A 83 2.24 -9.15 8.14
CA ALA A 83 1.41 -10.32 7.93
C ALA A 83 2.08 -11.34 7.01
N ASN A 84 1.90 -12.63 7.32
CA ASN A 84 2.30 -13.74 6.46
C ASN A 84 1.13 -14.72 6.32
N ASN A 85 1.23 -15.71 5.43
CA ASN A 85 0.15 -16.67 5.13
C ASN A 85 -0.42 -17.41 6.35
N PHE A 86 0.30 -17.46 7.48
CA PHE A 86 -0.10 -18.17 8.70
C PHE A 86 -0.46 -17.25 9.88
N ALA A 87 -0.19 -15.95 9.78
CA ALA A 87 -0.41 -14.99 10.87
C ALA A 87 -0.71 -13.58 10.32
N LEU A 88 -1.79 -12.98 10.83
CA LEU A 88 -2.05 -11.55 10.65
C LEU A 88 -0.98 -10.73 11.38
N GLY A 89 -0.61 -9.58 10.82
CA GLY A 89 0.18 -8.61 11.57
C GLY A 89 -0.67 -8.11 12.74
N TYR A 90 -0.14 -8.05 13.96
CA TYR A 90 -0.90 -7.60 15.13
C TYR A 90 -0.14 -6.55 15.92
N THR A 91 -0.77 -5.40 16.13
CA THR A 91 -0.29 -4.37 17.07
C THR A 91 -1.47 -3.76 17.81
N TYR A 92 -1.21 -2.98 18.86
CA TYR A 92 -2.24 -2.24 19.57
C TYR A 92 -1.68 -0.92 20.10
N TYR A 93 -2.57 0.04 20.34
CA TYR A 93 -2.26 1.23 21.12
C TYR A 93 -3.43 1.61 22.02
N ASP A 94 -3.11 2.30 23.11
CA ASP A 94 -4.09 2.85 24.03
C ASP A 94 -4.42 4.29 23.63
N VAL A 95 -5.71 4.60 23.54
CA VAL A 95 -6.25 5.94 23.25
C VAL A 95 -6.46 6.68 24.57
N LEU A 96 -5.78 7.81 24.72
CA LEU A 96 -5.93 8.70 25.87
C LEU A 96 -6.98 9.79 25.60
N ASP A 97 -7.60 10.33 26.64
CA ASP A 97 -8.46 11.52 26.57
C ASP A 97 -7.61 12.79 26.33
N ALA A 98 -8.26 13.94 26.15
CA ALA A 98 -7.65 15.17 25.69
C ALA A 98 -6.66 15.82 26.68
N ASP A 99 -6.65 15.40 27.95
CA ASP A 99 -5.68 15.78 28.98
C ASP A 99 -4.49 14.81 29.11
N GLN A 100 -4.54 13.68 28.39
CA GLN A 100 -3.53 12.61 28.37
C GLN A 100 -3.41 11.80 29.67
N ASP A 101 -4.34 11.92 30.62
CA ASP A 101 -4.31 11.18 31.89
C ASP A 101 -5.20 9.92 31.84
N ASP A 102 -6.46 10.06 31.43
CA ASP A 102 -7.41 8.95 31.36
C ASP A 102 -7.30 8.14 30.05
N THR A 103 -7.28 6.80 30.14
CA THR A 103 -7.34 5.90 28.98
C THR A 103 -8.78 5.58 28.60
N LEU A 104 -9.19 5.95 27.38
CA LEU A 104 -10.55 5.78 26.86
C LEU A 104 -10.83 4.37 26.33
N ALA A 105 -9.88 3.80 25.58
CA ALA A 105 -10.04 2.51 24.89
C ALA A 105 -8.68 1.93 24.48
N ARG A 106 -8.63 0.62 24.26
CA ARG A 106 -7.52 -0.07 23.59
C ARG A 106 -7.92 -0.39 22.15
N VAL A 107 -7.14 0.08 21.19
CA VAL A 107 -7.35 -0.20 19.77
C VAL A 107 -6.34 -1.26 19.33
N SER A 108 -6.85 -2.47 19.08
CA SER A 108 -6.13 -3.56 18.41
C SER A 108 -6.19 -3.38 16.90
N LEU A 109 -5.07 -3.58 16.20
CA LEU A 109 -4.98 -3.51 14.75
C LEU A 109 -4.47 -4.84 14.21
N TYR A 110 -5.25 -5.40 13.28
CA TYR A 110 -4.90 -6.57 12.49
C TYR A 110 -4.52 -6.07 11.10
N LEU A 111 -3.23 -6.16 10.78
CA LEU A 111 -2.64 -5.65 9.56
C LEU A 111 -2.59 -6.75 8.50
N LEU A 112 -2.90 -6.39 7.26
CA LEU A 112 -2.91 -7.29 6.12
C LEU A 112 -2.49 -6.57 4.83
N SER A 113 -1.24 -6.74 4.39
CA SER A 113 -0.68 -6.04 3.22
C SER A 113 -1.18 -6.57 1.87
N GLN A 114 -1.46 -7.88 1.76
CA GLN A 114 -1.80 -8.52 0.48
C GLN A 114 -3.15 -9.24 0.51
N PRO A 115 -4.01 -9.04 -0.51
CA PRO A 115 -5.29 -9.73 -0.59
C PRO A 115 -5.10 -11.18 -1.09
N SER A 116 -4.94 -12.11 -0.15
CA SER A 116 -4.99 -13.57 -0.38
C SER A 116 -6.21 -14.19 0.33
N SER A 117 -6.84 -15.16 -0.31
CA SER A 117 -8.00 -15.87 0.22
C SER A 117 -7.71 -16.65 1.50
N GLU A 118 -6.45 -17.02 1.76
CA GLU A 118 -6.02 -17.70 2.99
C GLU A 118 -6.35 -16.88 4.25
N PHE A 119 -6.16 -15.56 4.19
CA PHE A 119 -6.47 -14.64 5.28
C PHE A 119 -7.94 -14.63 5.69
N SER A 120 -8.86 -15.03 4.81
CA SER A 120 -10.28 -15.13 5.19
C SER A 120 -10.55 -16.13 6.31
N THR A 121 -9.70 -17.16 6.47
CA THR A 121 -9.77 -18.09 7.62
C THR A 121 -9.16 -17.53 8.90
N LEU A 122 -8.30 -16.51 8.80
CA LEU A 122 -7.68 -15.84 9.95
C LEU A 122 -8.53 -14.66 10.44
N VAL A 123 -9.25 -13.98 9.54
CA VAL A 123 -10.11 -12.84 9.88
C VAL A 123 -11.49 -13.28 10.40
N ALA A 124 -12.12 -14.32 9.84
CA ALA A 124 -13.46 -14.74 10.26
C ALA A 124 -13.58 -15.03 11.78
N PRO A 125 -12.63 -15.72 12.45
CA PRO A 125 -12.68 -15.94 13.90
C PRO A 125 -12.55 -14.67 14.76
N LEU A 126 -12.11 -13.54 14.19
CA LEU A 126 -12.04 -12.25 14.89
C LEU A 126 -13.40 -11.52 14.94
N LEU A 127 -14.35 -11.92 14.09
CA LEU A 127 -15.67 -11.32 13.94
C LEU A 127 -16.71 -12.16 14.69
N THR A 128 -16.82 -11.91 15.99
CA THR A 128 -17.85 -12.47 16.87
C THR A 128 -18.95 -11.44 17.10
N PRO A 129 -20.15 -11.82 17.57
CA PRO A 129 -21.21 -10.85 17.87
C PRO A 129 -20.79 -9.78 18.89
N GLU A 130 -19.85 -10.09 19.79
CA GLU A 130 -19.31 -9.11 20.75
C GLU A 130 -18.27 -8.16 20.12
N SER A 131 -17.53 -8.60 19.10
CA SER A 131 -16.47 -7.81 18.47
C SER A 131 -16.96 -6.98 17.27
N ILE A 132 -18.01 -7.43 16.57
CA ILE A 132 -18.59 -6.75 15.39
C ILE A 132 -18.95 -5.27 15.67
N PRO A 133 -19.66 -4.90 16.75
CA PRO A 133 -19.95 -3.50 17.11
C PRO A 133 -18.72 -2.65 17.41
N ASN A 134 -17.58 -3.30 17.64
CA ASN A 134 -16.32 -2.72 18.08
C ASN A 134 -15.25 -2.77 16.98
N THR A 135 -15.60 -3.21 15.76
CA THR A 135 -14.65 -3.43 14.65
C THR A 135 -14.92 -2.50 13.48
N ALA A 136 -13.87 -1.94 12.87
CA ALA A 136 -13.96 -1.18 11.63
C ALA A 136 -12.92 -1.66 10.59
N LEU A 137 -13.26 -1.49 9.31
CA LEU A 137 -12.38 -1.77 8.18
C LEU A 137 -11.63 -0.48 7.79
N VAL A 138 -10.33 -0.62 7.50
CA VAL A 138 -9.51 0.45 6.94
C VAL A 138 -8.82 -0.06 5.69
N ILE A 139 -9.05 0.57 4.54
CA ILE A 139 -8.27 0.31 3.31
C ILE A 139 -7.23 1.43 3.16
N LEU A 140 -5.96 1.04 3.04
CA LEU A 140 -4.85 1.93 2.73
C LEU A 140 -4.61 1.96 1.22
N LEU A 141 -4.61 3.15 0.65
CA LEU A 141 -4.26 3.44 -0.75
C LEU A 141 -3.08 4.42 -0.77
N ASP A 142 -2.29 4.45 -1.84
CA ASP A 142 -1.18 5.40 -1.99
C ASP A 142 -1.36 6.28 -3.24
N TRP A 143 -1.16 7.59 -3.10
CA TRP A 143 -1.06 8.55 -4.21
C TRP A 143 0.13 8.30 -5.16
N ALA A 144 0.94 7.26 -4.89
CA ALA A 144 1.87 6.66 -5.85
C ALA A 144 1.18 6.07 -7.08
N GLU A 145 0.06 5.36 -6.87
CA GLU A 145 -0.59 4.52 -7.87
C GLU A 145 -2.10 4.81 -7.93
N PRO A 146 -2.53 6.08 -8.18
CA PRO A 146 -3.95 6.43 -8.19
C PRO A 146 -4.75 5.59 -9.18
N HIS A 147 -4.15 5.24 -10.31
CA HIS A 147 -4.73 4.36 -11.34
C HIS A 147 -5.26 3.02 -10.79
N MET A 148 -4.60 2.43 -9.79
CA MET A 148 -4.99 1.12 -9.24
C MET A 148 -6.12 1.18 -8.21
N TRP A 149 -6.56 2.36 -7.77
CA TRP A 149 -7.37 2.50 -6.56
C TRP A 149 -8.71 1.76 -6.60
N LEU A 150 -9.47 1.86 -7.70
CA LEU A 150 -10.77 1.19 -7.78
C LEU A 150 -10.60 -0.35 -7.84
N ARG A 151 -9.60 -0.86 -8.56
CA ARG A 151 -9.22 -2.30 -8.56
C ARG A 151 -8.79 -2.78 -7.17
N GLN A 152 -7.98 -1.99 -6.46
CA GLN A 152 -7.55 -2.29 -5.09
C GLN A 152 -8.74 -2.34 -4.12
N ILE A 153 -9.64 -1.35 -4.16
CA ILE A 153 -10.86 -1.33 -3.34
C ILE A 153 -11.74 -2.55 -3.65
N ARG A 154 -12.01 -2.86 -4.93
CA ARG A 154 -12.80 -4.05 -5.34
C ARG A 154 -12.20 -5.32 -4.76
N ARG A 155 -10.87 -5.49 -4.87
CA ARG A 155 -10.17 -6.71 -4.42
C ARG A 155 -10.26 -6.90 -2.91
N TRP A 156 -10.21 -5.82 -2.12
CA TRP A 156 -10.43 -5.87 -0.67
C TRP A 156 -11.89 -6.14 -0.29
N ILE A 157 -12.86 -5.53 -0.97
CA ILE A 157 -14.29 -5.80 -0.77
C ILE A 157 -14.63 -7.25 -1.12
N SER A 158 -14.10 -7.76 -2.23
CA SER A 158 -14.29 -9.15 -2.66
C SER A 158 -13.66 -10.14 -1.66
N LEU A 159 -12.48 -9.83 -1.12
CA LEU A 159 -11.89 -10.62 -0.03
C LEU A 159 -12.78 -10.62 1.21
N PHE A 160 -13.29 -9.45 1.60
CA PHE A 160 -14.15 -9.32 2.78
C PHE A 160 -15.48 -10.04 2.59
N ARG A 161 -16.07 -10.02 1.37
CA ARG A 161 -17.24 -10.84 1.02
C ARG A 161 -16.98 -12.36 1.23
N ILE A 162 -15.76 -12.87 1.01
CA ILE A 162 -15.40 -14.26 1.39
C ILE A 162 -15.35 -14.44 2.91
N VAL A 163 -14.87 -13.45 3.67
CA VAL A 163 -14.90 -13.49 5.15
C VAL A 163 -16.35 -13.62 5.63
N LEU A 164 -17.25 -12.79 5.09
CA LEU A 164 -18.67 -12.81 5.44
C LEU A 164 -19.31 -14.17 5.17
N GLN A 165 -19.02 -14.82 4.05
CA GLN A 165 -19.51 -16.18 3.72
C GLN A 165 -19.07 -17.28 4.71
N LYS A 166 -18.14 -17.01 5.64
CA LYS A 166 -17.66 -17.94 6.66
C LYS A 166 -18.23 -17.68 8.05
N LEU A 167 -19.02 -16.62 8.21
CA LEU A 167 -19.67 -16.28 9.47
C LEU A 167 -20.99 -17.06 9.65
N GLY A 168 -21.54 -17.05 10.86
CA GLY A 168 -22.81 -17.68 11.18
C GLY A 168 -23.97 -16.68 11.21
N ASP A 169 -25.19 -17.21 11.35
CA ASP A 169 -26.43 -16.41 11.37
C ASP A 169 -26.45 -15.33 12.46
N LYS A 170 -25.75 -15.56 13.58
CA LYS A 170 -25.67 -14.60 14.71
C LYS A 170 -24.81 -13.40 14.37
N GLU A 171 -23.66 -13.67 13.76
CA GLU A 171 -22.72 -12.67 13.30
C GLU A 171 -23.34 -11.82 12.19
N HIS A 172 -24.11 -12.45 11.27
CA HIS A 172 -24.88 -11.74 10.26
C HIS A 172 -26.00 -10.86 10.84
N ALA A 173 -26.76 -11.35 11.82
CA ALA A 173 -27.81 -10.57 12.47
C ALA A 173 -27.25 -9.33 13.19
N GLU A 174 -26.11 -9.47 13.89
CA GLU A 174 -25.41 -8.35 14.52
C GLU A 174 -24.93 -7.34 13.46
N MET A 175 -24.39 -7.80 12.34
CA MET A 175 -23.99 -6.92 11.23
C MET A 175 -25.16 -6.16 10.61
N GLU A 176 -26.35 -6.75 10.52
CA GLU A 176 -27.57 -6.07 10.05
C GLU A 176 -28.00 -4.96 11.02
N GLU A 177 -28.00 -5.24 12.32
CA GLU A 177 -28.28 -4.23 13.37
C GLU A 177 -27.23 -3.11 13.37
N GLN A 178 -25.95 -3.44 13.25
CA GLN A 178 -24.88 -2.44 13.12
C GLN A 178 -25.07 -1.55 11.90
N VAL A 179 -25.44 -2.11 10.75
CA VAL A 179 -25.72 -1.33 9.53
C VAL A 179 -26.87 -0.36 9.75
N GLU A 180 -27.99 -0.80 10.34
CA GLU A 180 -29.13 0.10 10.57
C GLU A 180 -28.79 1.23 11.57
N ALA A 181 -28.04 0.93 12.62
CA ALA A 181 -27.51 1.95 13.53
C ALA A 181 -26.59 2.94 12.80
N TRP A 182 -25.74 2.45 11.90
CA TRP A 182 -24.79 3.25 11.13
C TRP A 182 -25.44 4.15 10.07
N LYS A 183 -26.58 3.77 9.48
CA LYS A 183 -27.34 4.64 8.55
C LYS A 183 -27.76 5.98 9.14
N GLN A 184 -27.94 6.04 10.47
CA GLN A 184 -28.34 7.26 11.19
C GLN A 184 -27.14 8.02 11.81
N ARG A 185 -26.01 7.34 12.01
CA ARG A 185 -24.88 7.81 12.82
C ARG A 185 -24.13 8.98 12.17
N GLY A 186 -24.08 10.12 12.86
CA GLY A 186 -23.41 11.33 12.36
C GLY A 186 -24.15 12.05 11.23
N ARG A 187 -25.38 11.64 10.92
CA ARG A 187 -26.19 12.24 9.86
C ARG A 187 -26.77 13.59 10.32
N SER A 188 -26.86 14.56 9.41
CA SER A 188 -27.45 15.87 9.73
C SER A 188 -28.93 15.73 10.12
N GLY A 189 -29.30 16.21 11.31
CA GLY A 189 -30.64 16.03 11.90
C GLY A 189 -30.87 14.67 12.57
N GLY A 190 -29.91 13.74 12.50
CA GLY A 190 -30.00 12.43 13.15
C GLY A 190 -29.89 12.48 14.68
N SER A 191 -30.37 11.43 15.35
CA SER A 191 -30.34 11.29 16.81
C SER A 191 -28.95 11.06 17.41
N THR A 192 -27.98 10.61 16.60
CA THR A 192 -26.65 10.19 17.05
C THR A 192 -25.53 10.93 16.31
N ASN A 193 -24.51 11.34 17.07
CA ASN A 193 -23.26 11.88 16.53
C ASN A 193 -22.44 10.76 15.86
N LEU A 194 -21.38 11.10 15.13
CA LEU A 194 -20.52 10.10 14.49
C LEU A 194 -19.84 9.17 15.51
N ASP A 195 -19.58 9.64 16.73
CA ASP A 195 -19.05 8.80 17.82
C ASP A 195 -20.11 7.88 18.45
N GLY A 196 -21.37 7.96 18.02
CA GLY A 196 -22.49 7.15 18.54
C GLY A 196 -23.14 7.74 19.79
N THR A 197 -22.64 8.86 20.34
CA THR A 197 -23.33 9.55 21.44
C THR A 197 -24.59 10.26 20.96
N PRO A 198 -25.57 10.54 21.84
CA PRO A 198 -26.73 11.36 21.49
C PRO A 198 -26.33 12.73 20.92
N SER A 199 -26.90 13.08 19.78
CA SER A 199 -26.76 14.40 19.17
C SER A 199 -27.58 15.44 19.93
N ALA A 200 -27.38 16.73 19.62
CA ALA A 200 -28.22 17.80 20.16
C ALA A 200 -29.71 17.61 19.77
N ALA A 201 -30.00 17.17 18.54
CA ALA A 201 -31.35 16.87 18.09
C ALA A 201 -31.94 15.62 18.78
N GLY A 202 -31.11 14.59 19.00
CA GLY A 202 -31.49 13.40 19.77
C GLY A 202 -31.83 13.73 21.22
N ALA A 203 -31.03 14.57 21.88
CA ALA A 203 -31.28 15.02 23.25
C ALA A 203 -32.51 15.94 23.38
N ALA A 204 -32.88 16.67 22.32
CA ALA A 204 -34.08 17.50 22.26
C ALA A 204 -35.36 16.72 21.92
N GLY A 205 -35.26 15.46 21.48
CA GLY A 205 -36.39 14.68 20.98
C GLY A 205 -36.83 15.05 19.55
N GLU A 206 -36.02 15.81 18.81
CA GLU A 206 -36.29 16.29 17.44
C GLU A 206 -35.70 15.35 16.36
N ALA A 207 -35.34 14.13 16.76
CA ALA A 207 -34.68 13.10 15.95
C ALA A 207 -35.47 12.64 14.71
N ASP A 208 -36.78 12.82 14.68
CA ASP A 208 -37.68 12.39 13.59
C ASP A 208 -37.60 13.31 12.35
N THR A 209 -36.63 14.24 12.33
CA THR A 209 -36.36 15.16 11.22
C THR A 209 -35.31 14.63 10.22
N ALA A 210 -34.76 13.44 10.45
CA ALA A 210 -33.85 12.79 9.52
C ALA A 210 -34.55 12.44 8.19
N LEU A 211 -34.11 13.07 7.10
CA LEU A 211 -34.61 12.79 5.74
C LEU A 211 -34.41 11.32 5.36
N PRO A 212 -35.19 10.73 4.43
CA PRO A 212 -34.84 9.42 3.87
C PRO A 212 -33.45 9.43 3.22
N GLN A 213 -32.88 8.24 3.01
CA GLN A 213 -31.58 8.08 2.34
C GLN A 213 -31.65 8.56 0.88
N GLY A 214 -30.57 9.20 0.42
CA GLY A 214 -30.40 9.56 -0.97
C GLY A 214 -30.07 8.36 -1.86
N PRO A 215 -30.16 8.52 -3.20
CA PRO A 215 -29.73 7.47 -4.12
C PRO A 215 -28.23 7.17 -3.94
N GLY A 216 -27.89 5.88 -3.98
CA GLY A 216 -26.53 5.38 -3.79
C GLY A 216 -26.01 5.40 -2.34
N GLU A 217 -26.76 5.95 -1.37
CA GLU A 217 -26.40 5.86 0.06
C GLU A 217 -26.73 4.46 0.60
N TRP A 218 -25.74 3.74 1.14
CA TRP A 218 -25.92 2.44 1.81
C TRP A 218 -26.58 1.34 0.98
N THR A 219 -26.36 1.31 -0.34
CA THR A 219 -26.92 0.26 -1.22
C THR A 219 -26.22 -1.09 -1.07
N ASP A 220 -24.94 -1.10 -0.68
CA ASP A 220 -24.09 -2.29 -0.60
C ASP A 220 -23.30 -2.34 0.72
N PRO A 221 -23.99 -2.36 1.88
CA PRO A 221 -23.34 -2.38 3.18
C PRO A 221 -22.47 -3.62 3.36
N LEU A 222 -21.33 -3.46 4.01
CA LEU A 222 -20.41 -4.57 4.32
C LEU A 222 -20.67 -5.21 5.70
N GLY A 223 -21.65 -4.72 6.48
CA GLY A 223 -21.85 -5.18 7.87
C GLY A 223 -20.91 -4.53 8.90
N LEU A 224 -19.76 -4.03 8.46
CA LEU A 224 -18.82 -3.24 9.25
C LEU A 224 -18.60 -1.85 8.62
N PRO A 225 -18.34 -0.80 9.42
CA PRO A 225 -17.99 0.51 8.90
C PRO A 225 -16.62 0.49 8.19
N LEU A 226 -16.55 1.17 7.04
CA LEU A 226 -15.37 1.25 6.19
C LEU A 226 -14.77 2.67 6.19
N CYS A 227 -13.45 2.76 6.29
CA CYS A 227 -12.66 3.95 6.10
C CYS A 227 -11.61 3.71 5.00
N VAL A 228 -11.51 4.60 4.03
CA VAL A 228 -10.46 4.58 3.01
C VAL A 228 -9.51 5.74 3.27
N VAL A 229 -8.23 5.40 3.38
CA VAL A 229 -7.14 6.34 3.70
C VAL A 229 -6.19 6.39 2.51
N CYS A 230 -6.24 7.48 1.74
CA CYS A 230 -5.26 7.73 0.69
C CYS A 230 -4.04 8.41 1.31
N GLN A 231 -2.94 7.67 1.39
CA GLN A 231 -1.66 8.13 1.93
C GLN A 231 -0.88 8.92 0.89
N ASN A 232 0.13 9.65 1.36
CA ASN A 232 1.09 10.38 0.55
C ASN A 232 0.50 11.47 -0.36
N SER A 233 -0.52 12.22 0.07
CA SER A 233 -1.14 13.29 -0.75
C SER A 233 -0.16 14.40 -1.19
N GLN A 234 1.03 14.51 -0.59
CA GLN A 234 2.12 15.34 -1.13
C GLN A 234 2.55 14.94 -2.56
N ARG A 235 2.33 13.69 -2.99
CA ARG A 235 2.63 13.21 -4.36
C ARG A 235 1.72 13.84 -5.42
N MET A 236 0.57 14.43 -5.05
CA MET A 236 -0.27 15.18 -5.99
C MET A 236 0.50 16.34 -6.66
N GLU A 237 1.44 16.98 -5.94
CA GLU A 237 2.31 18.02 -6.50
C GLU A 237 3.29 17.46 -7.56
N LEU A 238 3.70 16.19 -7.43
CA LEU A 238 4.53 15.50 -8.42
C LEU A 238 3.72 15.14 -9.67
N LEU A 239 2.45 14.72 -9.51
CA LEU A 239 1.54 14.44 -10.64
C LEU A 239 1.27 15.72 -11.46
N GLU A 240 1.02 16.86 -10.79
CA GLU A 240 0.84 18.14 -11.47
C GLU A 240 2.09 18.59 -12.24
N LYS A 241 3.29 18.46 -11.63
CA LYS A 241 4.56 18.91 -12.22
C LYS A 241 5.10 18.00 -13.32
N ASN A 242 5.05 16.68 -13.11
CA ASN A 242 5.74 15.72 -13.96
C ASN A 242 4.81 15.06 -14.99
N GLN A 243 3.54 14.86 -14.65
CA GLN A 243 2.55 14.20 -15.50
C GLN A 243 1.49 15.18 -16.04
N GLY A 244 1.58 16.47 -15.67
CA GLY A 244 0.73 17.51 -16.22
C GLY A 244 -0.69 17.57 -15.66
N TRP A 245 -1.02 16.77 -14.63
CA TRP A 245 -2.34 16.75 -13.98
C TRP A 245 -2.81 18.16 -13.57
N LYS A 246 -4.12 18.37 -13.57
CA LYS A 246 -4.81 19.62 -13.27
C LYS A 246 -5.88 19.37 -12.21
N GLU A 247 -6.44 20.45 -11.66
CA GLU A 247 -7.48 20.36 -10.63
C GLU A 247 -8.68 19.46 -11.02
N PRO A 248 -9.22 19.53 -12.27
CA PRO A 248 -10.29 18.64 -12.70
C PRO A 248 -9.92 17.15 -12.69
N ASP A 249 -8.63 16.80 -12.80
CA ASP A 249 -8.19 15.41 -12.76
C ASP A 249 -8.22 14.89 -11.30
N PHE A 250 -7.72 15.70 -10.36
CA PHE A 250 -7.85 15.39 -8.92
C PHE A 250 -9.32 15.35 -8.46
N ASP A 251 -10.16 16.26 -8.96
CA ASP A 251 -11.61 16.24 -8.74
C ASP A 251 -12.26 14.98 -9.32
N THR A 252 -11.84 14.53 -10.50
CA THR A 252 -12.37 13.31 -11.14
C THR A 252 -12.03 12.06 -10.31
N VAL A 253 -10.78 11.92 -9.84
CA VAL A 253 -10.40 10.85 -8.89
C VAL A 253 -11.29 10.90 -7.64
N LEU A 254 -11.47 12.09 -7.07
CA LEU A 254 -12.29 12.29 -5.88
C LEU A 254 -13.77 11.94 -6.12
N GLN A 255 -14.33 12.26 -7.29
CA GLN A 255 -15.70 11.90 -7.68
C GLN A 255 -15.90 10.39 -7.84
N TYR A 256 -14.96 9.68 -8.48
CA TYR A 256 -14.98 8.23 -8.57
C TYR A 256 -14.95 7.59 -7.17
N LEU A 257 -13.98 7.95 -6.34
CA LEU A 257 -13.88 7.43 -4.96
C LEU A 257 -15.15 7.70 -4.15
N ARG A 258 -15.67 8.94 -4.18
CA ARG A 258 -16.89 9.30 -3.43
C ARG A 258 -18.11 8.51 -3.91
N THR A 259 -18.26 8.30 -5.22
CA THR A 259 -19.37 7.51 -5.77
C THR A 259 -19.33 6.06 -5.30
N VAL A 260 -18.18 5.38 -5.39
CA VAL A 260 -18.08 3.96 -5.00
C VAL A 260 -18.18 3.78 -3.49
N LEU A 261 -17.63 4.70 -2.70
CA LEU A 261 -17.64 4.63 -1.23
C LEU A 261 -19.01 4.98 -0.61
N LEU A 262 -19.83 5.80 -1.29
CA LEU A 262 -21.19 6.12 -0.84
C LEU A 262 -22.07 4.87 -0.74
N ARG A 263 -21.93 3.93 -1.69
CA ARG A 263 -22.65 2.64 -1.72
C ARG A 263 -22.40 1.80 -0.47
N HIS A 264 -21.18 1.88 0.07
CA HIS A 264 -20.75 1.14 1.27
C HIS A 264 -20.93 1.94 2.58
N GLY A 265 -21.47 3.16 2.53
CA GLY A 265 -21.56 4.05 3.70
C GLY A 265 -20.21 4.50 4.27
N ALA A 266 -19.15 4.40 3.45
CA ALA A 266 -17.77 4.53 3.89
C ALA A 266 -17.31 5.99 4.04
N SER A 267 -16.20 6.18 4.76
CA SER A 267 -15.48 7.45 4.84
C SER A 267 -14.25 7.47 3.94
N LEU A 268 -13.84 8.67 3.53
CA LEU A 268 -12.62 8.92 2.77
C LEU A 268 -11.78 10.00 3.45
N ILE A 269 -10.48 9.78 3.58
CA ILE A 269 -9.54 10.79 4.09
C ILE A 269 -8.21 10.73 3.34
N TYR A 270 -7.67 11.89 3.01
CA TYR A 270 -6.31 12.01 2.50
C TYR A 270 -5.35 12.36 3.63
N THR A 271 -4.15 11.78 3.58
CA THR A 271 -3.10 11.99 4.58
C THR A 271 -1.77 12.27 3.91
N SER A 272 -0.98 13.15 4.53
CA SER A 272 0.37 13.49 4.12
C SER A 272 1.29 13.48 5.34
N GLN A 273 2.52 13.02 5.15
CA GLN A 273 3.58 13.12 6.16
C GLN A 273 3.85 14.58 6.57
N ASN A 274 3.53 15.55 5.70
CA ASN A 274 3.83 16.98 5.89
C ASN A 274 2.73 17.76 6.63
N SER A 275 1.58 17.17 6.94
CA SER A 275 0.48 17.89 7.59
C SER A 275 -0.35 17.05 8.56
N VAL A 276 -0.85 17.67 9.62
CA VAL A 276 -1.71 17.01 10.60
C VAL A 276 -3.10 16.81 10.00
N SER A 277 -3.52 15.55 9.84
CA SER A 277 -4.84 15.18 9.34
C SER A 277 -5.88 15.02 10.47
N GLN A 278 -7.15 14.87 10.10
CA GLN A 278 -8.22 14.53 11.04
C GLN A 278 -8.36 13.01 11.27
N LEU A 279 -7.36 12.20 10.87
CA LEU A 279 -7.43 10.74 10.91
C LEU A 279 -7.72 10.18 12.32
N PRO A 280 -7.05 10.63 13.41
CA PRO A 280 -7.41 10.16 14.76
C PRO A 280 -8.86 10.42 15.11
N THR A 281 -9.36 11.64 14.87
CA THR A 281 -10.75 12.01 15.15
C THR A 281 -11.74 11.15 14.35
N LEU A 282 -11.44 10.87 13.07
CA LEU A 282 -12.30 10.06 12.20
C LEU A 282 -12.35 8.61 12.66
N VAL A 283 -11.18 7.98 12.85
CA VAL A 283 -11.09 6.56 13.22
C VAL A 283 -11.61 6.33 14.64
N HIS A 284 -11.26 7.20 15.60
CA HIS A 284 -11.75 7.07 16.98
C HIS A 284 -13.27 7.27 17.07
N SER A 285 -13.83 8.25 16.35
CA SER A 285 -15.30 8.41 16.27
C SER A 285 -15.95 7.17 15.64
N THR A 286 -15.39 6.65 14.55
CA THR A 286 -15.88 5.44 13.87
C THR A 286 -15.95 4.25 14.84
N LEU A 287 -14.89 4.02 15.63
CA LEU A 287 -14.85 2.99 16.67
C LEU A 287 -15.77 3.26 17.89
N GLY A 288 -16.42 4.43 17.96
CA GLY A 288 -17.25 4.82 19.11
C GLY A 288 -16.43 5.14 20.35
N ILE A 289 -15.27 5.76 20.16
CA ILE A 289 -14.41 6.25 21.24
C ILE A 289 -14.69 7.75 21.38
N THR A 290 -15.44 8.12 22.42
CA THR A 290 -15.75 9.51 22.74
C THR A 290 -14.79 10.04 23.80
N SER A 291 -14.14 11.18 23.52
CA SER A 291 -13.42 11.92 24.56
C SER A 291 -14.41 12.65 25.49
N LEU A 292 -14.18 12.55 26.80
CA LEU A 292 -15.04 13.13 27.82
C LEU A 292 -14.79 14.63 27.98
N LEU A 293 -13.60 15.09 27.59
CA LEU A 293 -13.12 16.45 27.79
C LEU A 293 -13.26 17.34 26.55
N LYS A 294 -13.13 16.78 25.35
CA LYS A 294 -13.05 17.54 24.08
C LYS A 294 -13.80 16.87 22.93
N ARG A 295 -15.00 17.38 22.64
CA ARG A 295 -15.78 16.98 21.46
C ARG A 295 -15.52 17.94 20.30
N GLN A 296 -14.47 17.69 19.53
CA GLN A 296 -14.26 18.38 18.25
C GLN A 296 -15.01 17.65 17.14
N PRO A 297 -16.01 18.28 16.48
CA PRO A 297 -16.67 17.68 15.33
C PRO A 297 -15.69 17.57 14.16
N LEU A 298 -15.82 16.52 13.34
CA LEU A 298 -15.10 16.45 12.07
C LEU A 298 -15.51 17.59 11.16
N LYS A 299 -14.50 18.28 10.61
CA LYS A 299 -14.70 19.25 9.53
C LYS A 299 -14.50 18.53 8.21
N HIS A 300 -15.60 18.31 7.48
CA HIS A 300 -15.54 17.83 6.10
C HIS A 300 -14.75 18.81 5.22
N ASN A 301 -14.08 18.29 4.21
CA ASN A 301 -13.41 19.07 3.18
C ASN A 301 -13.39 18.28 1.86
N VAL A 302 -13.85 18.92 0.79
CA VAL A 302 -13.78 18.43 -0.59
C VAL A 302 -13.22 19.50 -1.54
N ILE A 303 -12.54 20.52 -1.00
CA ILE A 303 -12.07 21.71 -1.73
C ILE A 303 -10.54 21.81 -1.65
N ASP A 304 -9.94 21.72 -0.45
CA ASP A 304 -8.48 21.68 -0.34
C ASP A 304 -8.01 20.28 -0.73
N ARG A 305 -7.57 20.11 -1.99
CA ARG A 305 -7.29 18.81 -2.64
C ARG A 305 -6.33 17.88 -1.88
N ASP A 306 -5.41 18.43 -1.11
CA ASP A 306 -4.40 17.68 -0.34
C ASP A 306 -4.90 17.20 1.05
N LYS A 307 -6.06 17.72 1.49
CA LYS A 307 -6.63 17.55 2.84
C LYS A 307 -8.08 17.05 2.81
N ILE A 308 -8.44 16.23 1.83
CA ILE A 308 -9.80 15.69 1.70
C ILE A 308 -10.23 14.95 2.96
N VAL A 309 -11.44 15.25 3.43
CA VAL A 309 -12.12 14.54 4.53
C VAL A 309 -13.60 14.43 4.18
N VAL A 310 -14.07 13.22 3.92
CA VAL A 310 -15.48 12.87 3.68
C VAL A 310 -15.92 11.93 4.81
N PRO A 311 -16.59 12.45 5.86
CA PRO A 311 -17.14 11.62 6.93
C PRO A 311 -18.28 10.72 6.43
N PRO A 312 -18.58 9.61 7.13
CA PRO A 312 -19.78 8.82 6.84
C PRO A 312 -21.04 9.68 6.95
N ASN A 313 -22.06 9.39 6.13
CA ASN A 313 -23.36 10.09 6.10
C ASN A 313 -23.31 11.61 5.82
N TRP A 314 -22.16 12.15 5.39
CA TRP A 314 -22.07 13.55 4.95
C TRP A 314 -22.34 13.73 3.45
N ASP A 315 -21.88 12.81 2.61
CA ASP A 315 -21.90 12.98 1.15
C ASP A 315 -23.27 12.68 0.52
N SER A 316 -23.46 12.96 -0.77
CA SER A 316 -24.59 12.48 -1.59
C SER A 316 -24.35 12.77 -3.08
N TRP A 317 -25.06 12.08 -3.99
CA TRP A 317 -24.93 12.29 -5.45
C TRP A 317 -24.98 13.76 -5.88
N GLY A 318 -25.85 14.57 -5.26
CA GLY A 318 -25.95 16.00 -5.53
C GLY A 318 -24.69 16.80 -5.17
N LYS A 319 -23.91 16.37 -4.15
CA LYS A 319 -22.62 16.97 -3.79
C LYS A 319 -21.46 16.46 -4.65
N ILE A 320 -21.57 15.24 -5.19
CA ILE A 320 -20.53 14.64 -6.05
C ILE A 320 -20.59 15.27 -7.44
N ARG A 321 -21.79 15.42 -8.02
CA ARG A 321 -22.00 15.91 -9.40
C ARG A 321 -21.54 17.35 -9.66
N VAL A 322 -21.35 18.16 -8.61
CA VAL A 322 -21.05 19.61 -8.73
C VAL A 322 -19.56 19.91 -8.96
N LEU A 323 -18.65 18.95 -8.73
CA LEU A 323 -17.20 19.17 -8.91
C LEU A 323 -16.84 19.29 -10.40
N VAL A 324 -17.04 18.22 -11.18
CA VAL A 324 -16.82 18.22 -12.64
C VAL A 324 -18.15 18.02 -13.37
N ALA A 325 -18.47 18.96 -14.27
CA ALA A 325 -19.78 19.06 -14.92
C ALA A 325 -20.18 17.90 -15.84
N ALA A 326 -19.22 17.07 -16.27
CA ALA A 326 -19.42 15.94 -17.16
C ALA A 326 -19.47 14.57 -16.45
N PHE A 327 -19.35 14.53 -15.13
CA PHE A 327 -19.28 13.28 -14.37
C PHE A 327 -20.66 12.66 -14.13
N ASP A 328 -20.89 11.45 -14.65
CA ASP A 328 -22.13 10.73 -14.39
C ASP A 328 -22.05 9.78 -13.20
N VAL A 329 -22.45 10.32 -12.05
CA VAL A 329 -22.54 9.61 -10.76
C VAL A 329 -23.39 8.33 -10.85
N GLU A 330 -24.46 8.34 -11.66
CA GLU A 330 -25.41 7.21 -11.71
C GLU A 330 -24.81 6.03 -12.49
N ALA A 331 -24.24 6.30 -13.67
CA ALA A 331 -23.53 5.30 -14.46
C ALA A 331 -22.32 4.71 -13.72
N VAL A 332 -21.49 5.55 -13.06
CA VAL A 332 -20.35 5.06 -12.25
C VAL A 332 -20.82 4.23 -11.05
N SER A 333 -21.90 4.65 -10.38
CA SER A 333 -22.51 3.90 -9.28
C SER A 333 -22.99 2.52 -9.76
N GLN A 334 -23.69 2.44 -10.90
CA GLN A 334 -24.21 1.18 -11.44
C GLN A 334 -23.09 0.26 -11.94
N ALA A 335 -22.11 0.80 -12.67
CA ALA A 335 -20.98 0.02 -13.18
C ALA A 335 -20.12 -0.57 -12.04
N TRP A 336 -20.00 0.15 -10.91
CA TRP A 336 -19.33 -0.39 -9.71
C TRP A 336 -20.08 -1.56 -9.06
N PHE A 337 -21.41 -1.59 -9.14
CA PHE A 337 -22.19 -2.73 -8.65
C PHE A 337 -21.86 -4.01 -9.44
N GLU A 338 -21.77 -3.90 -10.76
CA GLU A 338 -21.37 -5.01 -11.62
C GLU A 338 -19.93 -5.46 -11.33
N ASP A 339 -19.01 -4.51 -11.10
CA ASP A 339 -17.62 -4.81 -10.70
C ASP A 339 -17.53 -5.62 -9.39
N ILE A 340 -18.27 -5.26 -8.33
CA ILE A 340 -18.15 -5.94 -7.03
C ILE A 340 -18.83 -7.32 -6.96
N GLU A 341 -19.73 -7.64 -7.90
CA GLU A 341 -20.34 -8.98 -8.02
C GLU A 341 -19.40 -10.02 -8.67
N GLY A 342 -18.36 -9.59 -9.39
CA GLY A 342 -17.32 -10.49 -9.92
C GLY A 342 -16.55 -11.24 -8.83
N ARG A 343 -16.05 -12.44 -9.11
CA ARG A 343 -15.43 -13.29 -8.07
C ARG A 343 -14.07 -12.76 -7.63
N PHE A 344 -13.70 -13.10 -6.40
CA PHE A 344 -12.37 -12.80 -5.88
C PHE A 344 -11.27 -13.48 -6.72
N GLY A 345 -10.31 -12.69 -7.19
CA GLY A 345 -9.22 -13.16 -8.05
C GLY A 345 -9.52 -13.11 -9.54
N GLU A 346 -10.75 -12.80 -9.95
CA GLU A 346 -11.05 -12.43 -11.34
C GLU A 346 -10.60 -10.98 -11.58
N GLU A 347 -9.63 -10.79 -12.47
CA GLU A 347 -9.18 -9.44 -12.85
C GLU A 347 -10.32 -8.65 -13.51
N PRO A 348 -10.45 -7.33 -13.24
CA PRO A 348 -11.36 -6.44 -13.96
C PRO A 348 -11.23 -6.55 -15.49
N LEU A 349 -12.38 -6.45 -16.16
CA LEU A 349 -12.46 -6.36 -17.62
C LEU A 349 -11.83 -5.04 -18.10
N THR A 350 -11.20 -5.05 -19.27
CA THR A 350 -10.74 -3.83 -19.95
C THR A 350 -11.88 -3.20 -20.76
N LEU A 351 -11.78 -1.91 -21.12
CA LEU A 351 -12.78 -1.28 -21.99
C LEU A 351 -12.93 -2.00 -23.33
N GLU A 352 -11.83 -2.50 -23.91
CA GLU A 352 -11.84 -3.28 -25.15
C GLU A 352 -12.79 -4.50 -25.06
N ILE A 353 -12.65 -5.30 -23.99
CA ILE A 353 -13.51 -6.48 -23.75
C ILE A 353 -14.96 -6.06 -23.51
N LEU A 354 -15.20 -4.92 -22.83
CA LEU A 354 -16.55 -4.41 -22.61
C LEU A 354 -17.21 -3.90 -23.91
N GLU A 355 -16.44 -3.40 -24.88
CA GLU A 355 -16.95 -3.10 -26.21
C GLU A 355 -17.27 -4.37 -27.02
N GLU A 356 -16.44 -5.40 -26.91
CA GLU A 356 -16.70 -6.71 -27.53
C GLU A 356 -17.96 -7.35 -26.95
N ASN A 357 -18.11 -7.37 -25.62
CA ASN A 357 -19.31 -7.83 -24.93
C ASN A 357 -20.57 -7.08 -25.38
N ARG A 358 -20.47 -5.76 -25.57
CA ARG A 358 -21.60 -4.93 -26.04
C ARG A 358 -22.05 -5.31 -27.44
N LYS A 359 -21.09 -5.49 -28.36
CA LYS A 359 -21.36 -5.97 -29.74
C LYS A 359 -21.95 -7.39 -29.72
N ALA A 360 -21.38 -8.29 -28.91
CA ALA A 360 -21.86 -9.66 -28.77
C ALA A 360 -23.27 -9.74 -28.16
N GLN A 361 -23.64 -8.83 -27.24
CA GLN A 361 -24.96 -8.78 -26.62
C GLN A 361 -26.03 -8.15 -27.55
N GLU A 362 -25.63 -7.36 -28.55
CA GLU A 362 -26.53 -6.97 -29.65
C GLU A 362 -26.86 -8.15 -30.59
N GLU A 363 -25.97 -9.15 -30.67
CA GLU A 363 -26.11 -10.34 -31.52
C GLU A 363 -26.65 -11.59 -30.78
N THR A 364 -26.49 -11.67 -29.45
CA THR A 364 -26.83 -12.84 -28.62
C THR A 364 -27.60 -12.47 -27.36
N ALA A 365 -28.49 -13.35 -26.91
CA ALA A 365 -29.36 -13.11 -25.76
C ALA A 365 -28.73 -13.46 -24.40
N GLU A 366 -27.40 -13.61 -24.32
CA GLU A 366 -26.71 -13.93 -23.07
C GLU A 366 -26.42 -12.66 -22.25
N PRO A 367 -26.58 -12.69 -20.92
CA PRO A 367 -26.28 -11.55 -20.06
C PRO A 367 -24.75 -11.42 -19.89
N LEU A 368 -24.14 -10.55 -20.69
CA LEU A 368 -22.73 -10.16 -20.57
C LEU A 368 -22.61 -8.84 -19.79
N GLN A 369 -21.51 -8.68 -19.03
CA GLN A 369 -21.15 -7.41 -18.42
C GLN A 369 -20.67 -6.46 -19.52
N THR A 370 -21.32 -5.30 -19.66
CA THR A 370 -21.02 -4.29 -20.71
C THR A 370 -20.53 -2.96 -20.15
N ASP A 371 -20.52 -2.82 -18.82
CA ASP A 371 -20.04 -1.65 -18.10
C ASP A 371 -19.13 -2.04 -16.92
N SER A 372 -18.21 -1.15 -16.56
CA SER A 372 -17.29 -1.28 -15.41
C SER A 372 -16.81 0.11 -15.00
N ALA A 373 -16.93 0.43 -13.71
CA ALA A 373 -16.39 1.66 -13.16
C ALA A 373 -14.86 1.59 -13.09
N ILE A 374 -14.30 0.40 -12.83
CA ILE A 374 -12.85 0.16 -12.84
C ILE A 374 -12.27 0.38 -14.24
N ALA A 375 -12.85 -0.24 -15.27
CA ALA A 375 -12.32 -0.13 -16.63
C ALA A 375 -12.33 1.32 -17.14
N ARG A 376 -13.43 2.05 -16.89
CA ARG A 376 -13.54 3.49 -17.22
C ARG A 376 -12.55 4.35 -16.44
N TYR A 377 -12.29 4.00 -15.20
CA TYR A 377 -11.36 4.73 -14.34
C TYR A 377 -9.90 4.51 -14.76
N GLU A 378 -9.51 3.27 -15.05
CA GLU A 378 -8.15 2.90 -15.44
C GLU A 378 -7.81 3.34 -16.87
N ASP A 379 -8.77 3.33 -17.80
CA ASP A 379 -8.59 3.89 -19.15
C ASP A 379 -8.37 5.41 -19.13
N TRP A 380 -9.05 6.12 -18.24
CA TRP A 380 -8.86 7.56 -18.05
C TRP A 380 -7.60 7.89 -17.23
N CYS A 381 -7.40 7.21 -16.11
CA CYS A 381 -6.25 7.34 -15.22
C CYS A 381 -5.25 6.23 -15.51
N GLN A 382 -4.56 6.31 -16.66
CA GLN A 382 -3.60 5.30 -17.07
C GLN A 382 -2.33 5.31 -16.19
N GLU A 383 -1.65 4.17 -16.10
CA GLU A 383 -0.29 4.14 -15.54
C GLU A 383 0.61 5.02 -16.40
N PHE A 384 1.22 6.04 -15.79
CA PHE A 384 2.16 6.89 -16.53
C PHE A 384 3.48 6.15 -16.66
N ASP A 385 3.72 5.64 -17.87
CA ASP A 385 4.95 4.99 -18.31
C ASP A 385 6.14 5.92 -18.02
N SER A 386 6.77 5.70 -16.86
CA SER A 386 7.67 6.67 -16.23
C SER A 386 9.08 6.43 -16.75
N GLY A 387 9.20 6.65 -18.07
CA GLY A 387 10.21 6.10 -18.97
C GLY A 387 11.61 6.01 -18.37
N GLY A 388 12.10 4.78 -18.21
CA GLY A 388 13.42 4.45 -17.69
C GLY A 388 13.63 4.73 -16.19
N LEU A 389 13.03 5.79 -15.64
CA LEU A 389 13.31 6.23 -14.27
C LEU A 389 12.50 5.46 -13.21
N SER A 390 11.22 5.15 -13.45
CA SER A 390 10.49 4.26 -12.54
C SER A 390 10.91 2.81 -12.67
N VAL A 391 11.46 2.39 -13.82
CA VAL A 391 12.12 1.07 -13.96
C VAL A 391 13.33 1.00 -13.02
N VAL A 392 14.08 2.09 -12.88
CA VAL A 392 15.18 2.18 -11.90
C VAL A 392 14.65 2.29 -10.46
N GLU A 393 13.59 3.06 -10.20
CA GLU A 393 12.99 3.20 -8.86
C GLU A 393 12.35 1.89 -8.36
N HIS A 394 11.63 1.16 -9.23
CA HIS A 394 11.15 -0.19 -8.96
C HIS A 394 12.31 -1.18 -8.80
N ALA A 395 13.34 -1.13 -9.63
CA ALA A 395 14.51 -2.00 -9.46
C ALA A 395 15.30 -1.71 -8.16
N MET A 396 15.20 -0.50 -7.60
CA MET A 396 15.83 -0.13 -6.33
C MET A 396 14.96 -0.43 -5.10
N ASN A 397 13.64 -0.27 -5.17
CA ASN A 397 12.73 -0.44 -4.02
C ASN A 397 11.95 -1.78 -4.03
N GLY A 398 11.84 -2.47 -5.17
CA GLY A 398 11.04 -3.68 -5.36
C GLY A 398 11.87 -4.84 -5.89
N GLY A 399 12.31 -5.73 -4.99
CA GLY A 399 13.15 -6.89 -5.32
C GLY A 399 12.47 -8.04 -6.08
N ASN A 400 11.60 -7.75 -7.07
CA ASN A 400 10.95 -8.76 -7.91
C ASN A 400 10.95 -8.33 -9.40
N ASN A 401 11.69 -9.11 -10.20
CA ASN A 401 11.56 -9.25 -11.66
C ASN A 401 11.71 -8.00 -12.54
N VAL A 402 12.97 -7.69 -12.90
CA VAL A 402 13.28 -7.10 -14.21
C VAL A 402 13.08 -8.16 -15.29
N ASN A 403 11.81 -8.50 -15.58
CA ASN A 403 11.47 -9.34 -16.71
C ASN A 403 11.46 -8.48 -17.98
N ILE A 404 12.60 -8.45 -18.66
CA ILE A 404 12.64 -8.05 -20.07
C ILE A 404 11.82 -9.11 -20.82
N HIS A 405 10.66 -8.74 -21.33
CA HIS A 405 9.94 -9.58 -22.29
C HIS A 405 10.81 -9.73 -23.55
N SER A 406 11.48 -10.87 -23.68
CA SER A 406 12.05 -11.26 -24.96
C SER A 406 10.91 -11.61 -25.90
N ASP A 407 10.89 -10.99 -27.09
CA ASP A 407 10.00 -11.41 -28.19
C ASP A 407 10.10 -12.93 -28.40
N GLU A 408 9.00 -13.55 -28.80
CA GLU A 408 9.02 -14.98 -29.15
C GLU A 408 10.11 -15.20 -30.22
N PRO A 409 11.05 -16.16 -30.01
CA PRO A 409 12.28 -16.22 -30.79
C PRO A 409 12.03 -16.39 -32.30
N GLN A 410 10.89 -16.99 -32.66
CA GLN A 410 10.45 -17.11 -34.05
C GLN A 410 10.14 -15.75 -34.70
N VAL A 411 9.42 -14.87 -33.98
CA VAL A 411 9.05 -13.52 -34.43
C VAL A 411 10.29 -12.62 -34.54
N TYR A 412 11.18 -12.70 -33.56
CA TYR A 412 12.47 -12.01 -33.61
C TYR A 412 13.29 -12.46 -34.82
N LEU A 413 13.45 -13.76 -35.04
CA LEU A 413 14.20 -14.30 -36.18
C LEU A 413 13.58 -13.93 -37.53
N GLU A 414 12.26 -13.89 -37.66
CA GLU A 414 11.59 -13.38 -38.87
C GLU A 414 11.87 -11.89 -39.12
N SER A 415 11.90 -11.07 -38.06
CA SER A 415 12.26 -9.64 -38.19
C SER A 415 13.70 -9.47 -38.67
N GLN A 416 14.64 -10.23 -38.10
CA GLN A 416 16.05 -10.18 -38.49
C GLN A 416 16.28 -10.75 -39.89
N LEU A 417 15.54 -11.79 -40.28
CA LEU A 417 15.62 -12.36 -41.64
C LEU A 417 15.18 -11.33 -42.68
N LYS A 418 14.08 -10.60 -42.46
CA LYS A 418 13.63 -9.51 -43.35
C LYS A 418 14.69 -8.39 -43.48
N ILE A 419 15.35 -8.03 -42.37
CA ILE A 419 16.46 -7.07 -42.38
C ILE A 419 17.65 -7.61 -43.18
N LEU A 420 18.03 -8.87 -42.97
CA LEU A 420 19.16 -9.52 -43.63
C LEU A 420 18.91 -9.71 -45.14
N GLU A 421 17.68 -10.04 -45.55
CA GLU A 421 17.28 -10.07 -46.96
C GLU A 421 17.30 -8.68 -47.59
N ALA A 422 16.88 -7.63 -46.87
CA ALA A 422 16.96 -6.25 -47.35
C ALA A 422 18.43 -5.77 -47.50
N PHE A 423 19.34 -6.20 -46.62
CA PHE A 423 20.78 -5.98 -46.80
C PHE A 423 21.32 -6.76 -47.99
N LYS A 424 21.00 -8.06 -48.11
CA LYS A 424 21.41 -8.92 -49.24
C LYS A 424 20.92 -8.37 -50.59
N ALA A 425 19.72 -7.80 -50.64
CA ALA A 425 19.18 -7.15 -51.84
C ALA A 425 19.87 -5.81 -52.19
N LYS A 426 20.37 -5.09 -51.18
CA LYS A 426 21.21 -3.88 -51.38
C LYS A 426 22.64 -4.23 -51.78
N THR A 427 23.16 -5.39 -51.38
CA THR A 427 24.48 -5.89 -51.77
C THR A 427 24.42 -6.58 -53.14
N GLN A 428 24.51 -5.80 -54.23
CA GLN A 428 24.80 -6.36 -55.55
C GLN A 428 26.17 -7.06 -55.56
N PRO A 429 26.39 -8.10 -56.40
CA PRO A 429 27.64 -8.85 -56.45
C PRO A 429 28.77 -8.09 -57.18
N GLU A 430 29.15 -6.94 -56.63
CA GLU A 430 30.34 -6.19 -57.04
C GLU A 430 31.60 -6.91 -56.53
N LYS A 431 32.15 -7.75 -57.42
CA LYS A 431 33.43 -8.46 -57.34
C LYS A 431 33.45 -9.62 -56.33
N ILE A 432 33.65 -10.82 -56.89
CA ILE A 432 34.20 -11.98 -56.17
C ILE A 432 35.49 -11.52 -55.50
N SER A 433 35.48 -11.43 -54.17
CA SER A 433 36.67 -11.07 -53.41
C SER A 433 37.63 -12.27 -53.39
N ASN A 434 38.93 -12.04 -53.21
CA ASN A 434 39.93 -13.12 -53.14
C ASN A 434 39.63 -14.15 -52.02
N PHE A 435 38.74 -13.81 -51.08
CA PHE A 435 38.24 -14.69 -50.01
C PHE A 435 37.53 -15.94 -50.55
N ASP A 436 36.68 -15.81 -51.57
CA ASP A 436 35.92 -16.95 -52.13
C ASP A 436 36.84 -17.98 -52.83
N ILE A 437 37.98 -17.52 -53.37
CA ILE A 437 38.99 -18.38 -54.00
C ILE A 437 39.84 -19.09 -52.94
N LEU A 438 40.08 -18.46 -51.79
CA LEU A 438 40.82 -19.06 -50.67
C LEU A 438 40.03 -20.19 -50.00
N LEU A 439 38.72 -20.05 -49.85
CA LEU A 439 37.87 -21.07 -49.21
C LEU A 439 37.88 -22.41 -49.97
N ALA A 440 38.01 -22.37 -51.30
CA ALA A 440 38.08 -23.56 -52.15
C ALA A 440 39.45 -24.29 -52.11
N THR A 441 40.49 -23.69 -51.52
CA THR A 441 41.87 -24.23 -51.55
C THR A 441 42.40 -24.65 -50.17
N GLY A 442 41.60 -24.54 -49.11
CA GLY A 442 41.89 -25.14 -47.80
C GLY A 442 43.07 -24.51 -47.04
N ARG A 443 43.48 -23.28 -47.38
CA ARG A 443 44.49 -22.52 -46.62
C ARG A 443 43.83 -21.42 -45.79
N VAL A 444 44.01 -21.50 -44.47
CA VAL A 444 43.61 -20.47 -43.51
C VAL A 444 44.62 -19.32 -43.57
N PRO A 445 44.21 -18.07 -43.86
CA PRO A 445 45.04 -16.89 -43.65
C PRO A 445 45.08 -16.50 -42.16
N GLU A 446 46.14 -15.82 -41.73
CA GLU A 446 46.26 -15.28 -40.37
C GLU A 446 45.23 -14.18 -40.08
N ARG A 447 44.98 -13.93 -38.78
CA ARG A 447 43.94 -13.01 -38.30
C ARG A 447 44.35 -11.54 -38.40
N GLU A 448 44.34 -10.99 -39.61
CA GLU A 448 44.34 -9.54 -39.84
C GLU A 448 43.16 -9.18 -40.77
N ALA A 449 42.46 -8.06 -40.48
CA ALA A 449 41.36 -7.40 -41.23
C ALA A 449 39.99 -7.21 -40.52
N VAL A 450 39.84 -7.46 -39.21
CA VAL A 450 38.62 -7.03 -38.47
C VAL A 450 38.75 -5.59 -37.91
N SER A 451 39.98 -5.11 -37.72
CA SER A 451 40.30 -3.75 -37.27
C SER A 451 39.84 -2.65 -38.24
N ASP A 452 39.93 -2.91 -39.54
CA ASP A 452 39.95 -1.84 -40.55
C ASP A 452 38.55 -1.32 -40.94
N HIS A 453 37.49 -1.94 -40.41
CA HIS A 453 36.09 -1.60 -40.69
C HIS A 453 35.36 -0.97 -39.49
N ILE A 454 36.03 -0.82 -38.35
CA ILE A 454 35.48 -0.17 -37.15
C ILE A 454 36.12 1.21 -37.03
N GLY A 455 35.32 2.27 -37.11
CA GLY A 455 35.80 3.64 -36.87
C GLY A 455 36.26 3.84 -35.43
N PRO A 456 37.17 4.79 -35.15
CA PRO A 456 37.77 4.96 -33.83
C PRO A 456 36.70 5.19 -32.76
N VAL A 457 36.75 4.39 -31.70
CA VAL A 457 35.76 4.43 -30.61
C VAL A 457 36.10 5.59 -29.68
N GLN A 458 35.28 6.64 -29.73
CA GLN A 458 35.45 7.84 -28.91
C GLN A 458 34.47 7.86 -27.75
N PHE A 459 34.98 8.03 -26.53
CA PHE A 459 34.17 8.17 -25.32
C PHE A 459 34.17 9.64 -24.89
N ASN A 460 33.02 10.16 -24.44
CA ASN A 460 32.94 11.47 -23.81
C ASN A 460 33.02 11.31 -22.29
N VAL A 461 34.12 11.76 -21.68
CA VAL A 461 34.31 11.74 -20.23
C VAL A 461 34.44 13.19 -19.76
N GLY A 462 33.44 13.68 -19.02
CA GLY A 462 33.46 15.03 -18.43
C GLY A 462 33.48 16.19 -19.43
N GLY A 463 33.06 15.98 -20.68
CA GLY A 463 33.10 16.99 -21.74
C GLY A 463 34.36 16.94 -22.61
N ILE A 464 35.26 15.99 -22.36
CA ILE A 464 36.45 15.72 -23.17
C ILE A 464 36.20 14.46 -23.99
N GLN A 465 36.35 14.56 -25.31
CA GLN A 465 36.37 13.41 -26.22
C GLN A 465 37.72 12.71 -26.08
N VAL A 466 37.71 11.42 -25.73
CA VAL A 466 38.92 10.61 -25.57
C VAL A 466 38.85 9.40 -26.48
N ASP A 467 39.94 9.18 -27.21
CA ASP A 467 40.11 8.07 -28.15
C ASP A 467 40.59 6.81 -27.39
N ALA A 468 39.89 5.69 -27.59
CA ALA A 468 40.22 4.40 -26.98
C ALA A 468 41.63 3.91 -27.38
N ASP A 469 42.02 4.11 -28.64
CA ASP A 469 43.24 3.52 -29.20
C ASP A 469 44.49 4.27 -28.74
N ASP A 470 44.36 5.58 -28.48
CA ASP A 470 45.41 6.41 -27.88
C ASP A 470 45.64 6.06 -26.40
N MET A 471 44.59 5.72 -25.65
CA MET A 471 44.74 5.16 -24.29
C MET A 471 45.42 3.79 -24.31
N LEU A 472 44.99 2.88 -25.21
CA LEU A 472 45.54 1.53 -25.32
C LEU A 472 47.02 1.54 -25.72
N ARG A 473 47.43 2.44 -26.64
CA ARG A 473 48.85 2.66 -26.96
C ARG A 473 49.64 3.14 -25.75
N ARG A 474 49.17 4.16 -25.02
CA ARG A 474 49.87 4.62 -23.80
C ARG A 474 49.96 3.56 -22.71
N LEU A 475 48.97 2.67 -22.60
CA LEU A 475 49.03 1.53 -21.67
C LEU A 475 50.07 0.51 -22.13
N LYS A 476 50.12 0.21 -23.43
CA LYS A 476 51.10 -0.73 -23.99
C LYS A 476 52.54 -0.21 -23.90
N ASP A 477 52.77 1.05 -24.27
CA ASP A 477 54.08 1.70 -24.15
C ASP A 477 54.60 1.69 -22.69
N ARG A 478 53.71 1.78 -21.69
CA ARG A 478 54.08 1.67 -20.26
C ARG A 478 54.42 0.24 -19.84
N ILE A 479 53.73 -0.75 -20.37
CA ILE A 479 54.01 -2.18 -20.11
C ILE A 479 55.34 -2.58 -20.77
N ASP A 480 55.59 -2.13 -22.00
CA ASP A 480 56.82 -2.43 -22.74
C ASP A 480 58.06 -1.72 -22.14
N THR A 481 57.89 -0.68 -21.30
CA THR A 481 58.99 -0.05 -20.53
C THR A 481 59.35 -0.73 -19.20
N ASP A 482 58.54 -1.65 -18.68
CA ASP A 482 58.70 -2.25 -17.34
C ASP A 482 59.11 -3.75 -17.37
N ALA A 483 59.59 -4.25 -18.50
CA ALA A 483 60.08 -5.64 -18.64
C ALA A 483 61.58 -5.76 -18.27
N PRO A 484 61.96 -6.45 -17.18
CA PRO A 484 63.36 -6.75 -16.88
C PRO A 484 63.84 -7.98 -17.67
N GLU A 485 65.12 -7.95 -18.06
CA GLU A 485 65.78 -9.08 -18.74
C GLU A 485 65.91 -10.31 -17.82
N ALA A 486 65.95 -11.49 -18.44
CA ALA A 486 66.01 -12.77 -17.74
C ALA A 486 67.43 -13.14 -17.30
N ASP A 487 67.55 -13.82 -16.15
CA ASP A 487 68.69 -14.67 -15.83
C ASP A 487 68.25 -15.92 -15.03
N GLN A 488 69.15 -16.91 -14.97
CA GLN A 488 68.84 -18.33 -14.77
C GLN A 488 68.89 -18.78 -13.29
N ASP A 489 68.14 -19.85 -12.95
CA ASP A 489 68.63 -21.10 -12.30
C ASP A 489 67.54 -21.88 -11.53
N GLU A 490 67.89 -23.10 -11.09
CA GLU A 490 66.99 -24.24 -10.84
C GLU A 490 66.42 -24.42 -9.40
N GLU A 491 65.41 -25.30 -9.33
CA GLU A 491 64.98 -26.16 -8.20
C GLU A 491 64.24 -25.62 -6.94
N SER A 492 63.12 -26.31 -6.67
CA SER A 492 62.62 -26.84 -5.38
C SER A 492 61.44 -26.18 -4.60
N VAL A 493 60.28 -26.85 -4.70
CA VAL A 493 59.45 -27.44 -3.61
C VAL A 493 58.74 -26.56 -2.53
N GLU A 494 57.40 -26.65 -2.56
CA GLU A 494 56.38 -26.62 -1.48
C GLU A 494 55.90 -25.36 -0.72
N SER A 495 54.56 -25.25 -0.73
CA SER A 495 53.63 -24.94 0.39
C SER A 495 53.20 -23.49 0.73
N GLU A 496 51.88 -23.35 0.90
CA GLU A 496 51.07 -22.20 1.35
C GLU A 496 51.34 -21.79 2.82
N PRO A 497 50.80 -20.66 3.38
CA PRO A 497 49.74 -19.77 2.85
C PRO A 497 50.01 -18.25 2.90
N ALA A 498 49.10 -17.48 2.33
CA ALA A 498 49.17 -16.01 2.26
C ALA A 498 48.80 -15.28 3.56
N GLN A 499 49.55 -14.22 3.88
CA GLN A 499 49.06 -13.05 4.62
C GLN A 499 49.48 -11.74 3.91
N PRO A 500 48.63 -10.70 3.91
CA PRO A 500 48.88 -9.45 3.17
C PRO A 500 49.47 -8.33 4.05
N ASN A 501 50.40 -7.53 3.50
CA ASN A 501 50.84 -6.16 3.90
C ASN A 501 52.26 -5.90 3.35
N VAL A 502 52.74 -4.73 2.89
CA VAL A 502 52.21 -3.41 2.41
C VAL A 502 53.32 -2.84 1.46
N THR A 503 53.28 -1.69 0.76
CA THR A 503 52.57 -0.40 0.92
C THR A 503 52.62 0.40 -0.41
N GLU A 504 51.65 1.29 -0.64
CA GLU A 504 51.94 2.62 -1.22
C GLU A 504 51.36 3.71 -0.31
N LYS A 505 52.09 4.81 -0.12
CA LYS A 505 51.77 5.86 0.85
C LYS A 505 50.99 7.00 0.19
N TYR A 506 49.77 7.24 0.64
CA TYR A 506 49.06 8.50 0.38
C TYR A 506 49.33 9.50 1.51
N ASP A 507 49.72 10.73 1.16
CA ASP A 507 50.02 11.79 2.13
C ASP A 507 48.74 12.31 2.82
N ASN A 508 48.57 11.88 4.08
CA ASN A 508 47.39 12.15 4.90
C ASN A 508 47.16 13.67 5.15
N GLU A 509 48.21 14.49 5.12
CA GLU A 509 48.11 15.95 5.26
C GLU A 509 47.41 16.63 4.07
N GLN A 510 47.53 16.08 2.85
CA GLN A 510 46.83 16.61 1.68
C GLN A 510 45.31 16.35 1.76
N LEU A 511 44.92 15.19 2.27
CA LEU A 511 43.51 14.88 2.54
C LEU A 511 42.95 15.75 3.68
N GLN A 512 43.68 15.95 4.77
CA GLN A 512 43.23 16.82 5.87
C GLN A 512 43.07 18.28 5.46
N SER A 513 43.99 18.81 4.64
CA SER A 513 43.87 20.18 4.12
C SER A 513 42.70 20.33 3.13
N PHE A 514 42.41 19.31 2.32
CA PHE A 514 41.22 19.26 1.46
C PHE A 514 39.91 19.29 2.27
N PHE A 515 39.76 18.42 3.28
CA PHE A 515 38.54 18.37 4.11
C PHE A 515 38.34 19.64 4.95
N ASN A 516 39.41 20.23 5.50
CA ASN A 516 39.33 21.52 6.20
C ASN A 516 38.94 22.67 5.25
N GLY A 517 39.33 22.61 3.98
CA GLY A 517 38.89 23.55 2.94
C GLY A 517 37.38 23.44 2.66
N LEU A 518 36.82 22.22 2.68
CA LEU A 518 35.38 21.99 2.51
C LEU A 518 34.57 22.59 3.66
N ILE A 519 34.96 22.28 4.91
CA ILE A 519 34.24 22.68 6.14
C ILE A 519 34.22 24.21 6.33
N ASN A 520 35.27 24.91 5.91
CA ASN A 520 35.30 26.38 5.99
C ASN A 520 34.46 27.07 4.91
N ARG A 521 34.17 26.40 3.78
CA ARG A 521 33.38 26.97 2.68
C ARG A 521 31.89 27.07 3.00
N GLU A 522 31.34 26.12 3.77
CA GLU A 522 29.94 26.20 4.26
C GLU A 522 29.71 27.39 5.19
N LYS A 523 30.66 27.68 6.10
CA LYS A 523 30.52 28.79 7.06
C LYS A 523 30.47 30.17 6.39
N THR A 524 31.09 30.33 5.21
CA THR A 524 31.01 31.58 4.42
C THR A 524 29.73 31.75 3.61
N ALA A 525 28.90 30.71 3.44
CA ALA A 525 27.63 30.81 2.72
C ALA A 525 26.50 31.38 3.61
N SER A 526 26.56 31.18 4.92
CA SER A 526 25.51 31.58 5.87
C SER A 526 25.58 33.06 6.33
N THR A 527 26.20 33.96 5.57
CA THR A 527 26.32 35.38 5.96
C THR A 527 26.10 36.39 4.83
N ARG A 528 25.49 35.98 3.71
CA ARG A 528 24.98 36.91 2.69
C ARG A 528 23.62 36.44 2.13
N ASN A 529 22.64 37.34 2.30
CA ASN A 529 21.23 37.27 1.93
C ASN A 529 20.38 36.38 2.84
#